data_AF-A0A7J7S2Q7-F1
#
_entry.id   AF-A0A7J7S2Q7-F1
#
_cell.length_a   1.000
_cell.length_b   1.000
_cell.length_c   1.000
_cell.angle_alpha   90.00
_cell.angle_beta   90.00
_cell.angle_gamma   90.00
#
_symmetry.space_group_name_H-M   'P 1'
#
loop_
_entity.id
_entity.type
_entity.pdbx_description
1 polymer ?
#
loop_
_entity_poly.entity_id
_entity_poly.type
_entity_poly.pdbx_seq_one_letter_code
_entity_poly.pdbx_strand_id
1 'polypeptide(L)'
;MKDDFFIKIETWHKPDLGTLENVHGLDPNTWKTVEIVHIDIADRSQVEPADYKADEDPALFQSAKTKRGPLGPNWKKELANNPDCPQMCAYKLVTIKFKWWGLQSKVENFIQKQEKRIFTNFHRQLFCWIDKWIDLTMEDIRRMEDETQKELETMRKKGSVRGTSAADV
;
A
#
# COMPACT_ATOMS: atom_id res chain seq x y z
N MET A 1 -22.48 10.44 7.65
CA MET A 1 -22.41 11.21 6.39
C MET A 1 -23.22 10.59 5.24
N LYS A 2 -23.99 9.48 5.43
CA LYS A 2 -24.79 8.86 4.35
C LYS A 2 -23.99 8.80 3.04
N ASP A 3 -24.56 9.27 1.93
CA ASP A 3 -23.94 9.27 0.61
C ASP A 3 -22.97 10.44 0.37
N ASP A 4 -22.80 11.32 1.35
CA ASP A 4 -21.90 12.47 1.29
C ASP A 4 -20.44 12.10 1.64
N PHE A 5 -20.18 10.86 2.07
CA PHE A 5 -18.84 10.34 2.28
C PHE A 5 -18.68 8.91 1.79
N PHE A 6 -17.66 8.67 0.97
CA PHE A 6 -17.13 7.33 0.81
C PHE A 6 -15.66 7.36 0.41
N ILE A 7 -14.97 6.26 0.71
CA ILE A 7 -13.66 5.91 0.18
C ILE A 7 -13.85 4.53 -0.47
N LYS A 8 -13.55 4.43 -1.76
CA LYS A 8 -13.61 3.18 -2.52
C LYS A 8 -12.24 2.89 -3.09
N ILE A 9 -11.72 1.70 -2.81
CA ILE A 9 -10.43 1.22 -3.33
C ILE A 9 -10.70 -0.03 -4.14
N GLU A 10 -10.61 0.07 -5.46
CA GLU A 10 -10.70 -1.05 -6.39
C GLU A 10 -9.29 -1.46 -6.80
N THR A 11 -8.93 -2.72 -6.62
CA THR A 11 -7.55 -3.19 -6.91
C THR A 11 -7.55 -4.31 -7.95
N TRP A 12 -6.75 -4.13 -9.00
CA TRP A 12 -6.29 -5.23 -9.84
C TRP A 12 -4.85 -5.58 -9.50
N HIS A 13 -4.58 -6.87 -9.27
CA HIS A 13 -3.22 -7.40 -9.21
C HIS A 13 -2.91 -8.08 -10.55
N LYS A 14 -1.91 -7.59 -11.28
CA LYS A 14 -1.54 -8.09 -12.61
C LYS A 14 -0.08 -8.56 -12.63
N PRO A 15 0.27 -9.61 -13.40
CA PRO A 15 1.63 -10.12 -13.51
C PRO A 15 2.45 -9.30 -14.51
N ASP A 16 2.52 -7.98 -14.32
CA ASP A 16 3.25 -7.04 -15.16
C ASP A 16 4.05 -6.02 -14.31
N LEU A 17 4.60 -5.00 -14.95
CA LEU A 17 5.42 -3.97 -14.31
C LEU A 17 4.73 -2.60 -14.25
N GLY A 18 3.39 -2.57 -14.24
CA GLY A 18 2.66 -1.31 -14.14
C GLY A 18 2.48 -0.59 -15.48
N THR A 19 2.52 -1.31 -16.61
CA THR A 19 2.49 -0.69 -17.96
C THR A 19 1.09 -0.65 -18.57
N LEU A 20 0.12 -1.39 -18.03
CA LEU A 20 -1.28 -1.32 -18.48
C LEU A 20 -1.93 0.01 -18.09
N GLU A 21 -2.51 0.69 -19.07
CA GLU A 21 -3.36 1.86 -18.84
C GLU A 21 -4.82 1.45 -18.63
N ASN A 22 -5.55 2.22 -17.80
CA ASN A 22 -6.99 2.07 -17.56
C ASN A 22 -7.46 0.61 -17.33
N VAL A 23 -6.73 -0.17 -16.53
CA VAL A 23 -7.04 -1.59 -16.26
C VAL A 23 -8.43 -1.82 -15.64
N HIS A 24 -9.01 -0.78 -15.05
CA HIS A 24 -10.35 -0.77 -14.47
C HIS A 24 -11.47 -0.53 -15.49
N GLY A 25 -11.14 -0.21 -16.74
CA GLY A 25 -12.11 -0.04 -17.82
C GLY A 25 -13.03 1.17 -17.62
N LEU A 26 -12.52 2.26 -17.04
CA LEU A 26 -13.28 3.50 -16.88
C LEU A 26 -13.58 4.12 -18.25
N ASP A 27 -14.71 4.83 -18.35
CA ASP A 27 -15.03 5.56 -19.57
C ASP A 27 -13.99 6.68 -19.85
N PRO A 28 -13.84 7.11 -21.11
CA PRO A 28 -12.79 8.06 -21.49
C PRO A 28 -12.86 9.43 -20.78
N ASN A 29 -14.03 9.87 -20.32
CA ASN A 29 -14.15 11.16 -19.64
C ASN A 29 -13.72 11.06 -18.18
N THR A 30 -14.13 9.97 -17.50
CA THR A 30 -13.66 9.70 -16.14
C THR A 30 -12.17 9.42 -16.11
N TRP A 31 -11.63 8.62 -17.04
CA TRP A 31 -10.20 8.29 -17.05
C TRP A 31 -9.30 9.53 -17.17
N LYS A 32 -9.72 10.56 -17.92
CA LYS A 32 -8.96 11.82 -18.06
C LYS A 32 -8.80 12.59 -16.75
N THR A 33 -9.65 12.35 -15.74
CA THR A 33 -9.55 13.01 -14.44
C THR A 33 -8.71 12.22 -13.44
N VAL A 34 -8.30 11.00 -13.78
CA VAL A 34 -7.50 10.14 -12.92
C VAL A 34 -6.03 10.54 -12.98
N GLU A 35 -5.45 10.86 -11.83
CA GLU A 35 -4.01 11.03 -11.67
C GLU A 35 -3.34 9.68 -11.43
N ILE A 36 -2.29 9.37 -12.20
CA ILE A 36 -1.49 8.16 -12.01
C ILE A 36 -0.33 8.47 -11.07
N VAL A 37 -0.35 7.86 -9.87
CA VAL A 37 0.71 7.98 -8.88
C VAL A 37 1.46 6.65 -8.77
N HIS A 38 2.76 6.68 -9.02
CA HIS A 38 3.64 5.52 -8.83
C HIS A 38 4.20 5.50 -7.41
N ILE A 39 4.11 4.34 -6.74
CA ILE A 39 4.75 4.09 -5.45
C ILE A 39 5.97 3.22 -5.69
N ASP A 40 7.14 3.70 -5.28
CA ASP A 40 8.39 2.94 -5.31
C ASP A 40 8.81 2.58 -3.89
N ILE A 41 8.68 1.30 -3.54
CA ILE A 41 8.94 0.82 -2.18
C ILE A 41 10.41 0.95 -1.75
N ALA A 42 11.35 1.08 -2.70
CA ALA A 42 12.77 1.28 -2.44
C ALA A 42 13.15 2.77 -2.32
N ASP A 43 12.28 3.68 -2.75
CA ASP A 43 12.58 5.12 -2.78
C ASP A 43 12.34 5.76 -1.40
N ARG A 44 13.45 6.02 -0.69
CA ARG A 44 13.44 6.66 0.64
C ARG A 44 12.73 8.02 0.64
N SER A 45 12.70 8.75 -0.48
CA SER A 45 12.08 10.08 -0.56
C SER A 45 10.55 10.03 -0.50
N GLN A 46 9.94 8.87 -0.74
CA GLN A 46 8.48 8.67 -0.67
C GLN A 46 7.97 8.33 0.74
N VAL A 47 8.88 8.24 1.73
CA VAL A 47 8.57 7.86 3.11
C VAL A 47 8.76 9.07 4.02
N GLU A 48 7.72 9.42 4.76
CA GLU A 48 7.79 10.50 5.75
C GLU A 48 8.84 10.19 6.83
N PRO A 49 9.61 11.18 7.31
CA PRO A 49 10.62 10.96 8.34
C PRO A 49 10.08 10.25 9.60
N ALA A 50 8.85 10.58 10.01
CA ALA A 50 8.21 10.00 11.19
C ALA A 50 7.76 8.53 11.00
N ASP A 51 7.64 8.05 9.76
CA ASP A 51 7.25 6.66 9.48
C ASP A 51 8.45 5.75 9.24
N TYR A 52 9.63 6.32 8.99
CA TYR A 52 10.78 5.55 8.59
C TYR A 52 11.29 4.65 9.72
N LYS A 53 11.44 3.37 9.41
CA LYS A 53 12.13 2.39 10.22
C LYS A 53 13.08 1.58 9.36
N ALA A 54 14.31 1.40 9.83
CA ALA A 54 15.35 0.72 9.06
C ALA A 54 15.03 -0.78 8.82
N ASP A 55 14.35 -1.43 9.75
CA ASP A 55 13.88 -2.82 9.64
C ASP A 55 12.67 -3.00 8.73
N GLU A 56 12.04 -1.90 8.29
CA GLU A 56 10.97 -1.85 7.30
C GLU A 56 11.46 -1.15 6.01
N ASP A 57 12.78 -1.19 5.73
CA ASP A 57 13.37 -0.63 4.51
C ASP A 57 13.78 -1.69 3.48
N PRO A 58 13.05 -1.84 2.36
CA PRO A 58 13.42 -2.75 1.28
C PRO A 58 14.80 -2.48 0.66
N ALA A 59 15.31 -1.25 0.77
CA ALA A 59 16.66 -0.90 0.30
C ALA A 59 17.78 -1.44 1.21
N LEU A 60 17.44 -1.90 2.43
CA LEU A 60 18.36 -2.48 3.41
C LEU A 60 18.08 -3.96 3.68
N PHE A 61 16.86 -4.42 3.38
CA PHE A 61 16.41 -5.77 3.69
C PHE A 61 16.76 -6.78 2.58
N GLN A 62 17.29 -7.93 2.98
CA GLN A 62 17.42 -9.11 2.12
C GLN A 62 16.76 -10.32 2.79
N SER A 63 15.88 -10.98 2.06
CA SER A 63 15.19 -12.19 2.50
C SER A 63 16.17 -13.35 2.68
N ALA A 64 16.16 -13.98 3.85
CA ALA A 64 16.95 -15.17 4.11
C ALA A 64 16.44 -16.39 3.31
N LYS A 65 15.12 -16.49 3.11
CA LYS A 65 14.47 -17.63 2.45
C LYS A 65 14.51 -17.55 0.92
N THR A 66 14.29 -16.35 0.36
CA THR A 66 14.13 -16.14 -1.10
C THR A 66 15.32 -15.45 -1.76
N LYS A 67 16.24 -14.88 -0.96
CA LYS A 67 17.38 -14.06 -1.42
C LYS A 67 16.99 -12.77 -2.15
N ARG A 68 15.70 -12.42 -2.20
CA ARG A 68 15.22 -11.15 -2.77
C ARG A 68 15.67 -9.97 -1.91
N GLY A 69 15.98 -8.85 -2.57
CA GLY A 69 16.53 -7.67 -1.93
C GLY A 69 18.05 -7.78 -1.68
N PRO A 70 18.70 -6.69 -1.24
CA PRO A 70 18.12 -5.35 -1.08
C PRO A 70 17.74 -4.70 -2.42
N LEU A 71 16.70 -3.87 -2.40
CA LEU A 71 16.22 -3.17 -3.59
C LEU A 71 17.01 -1.88 -3.80
N GLY A 72 17.97 -1.89 -4.73
CA GLY A 72 18.72 -0.70 -5.12
C GLY A 72 17.94 0.26 -6.03
N PRO A 73 18.47 1.45 -6.38
CA PRO A 73 17.76 2.44 -7.20
C PRO A 73 17.31 1.94 -8.60
N ASN A 74 17.97 0.92 -9.14
CA ASN A 74 17.65 0.33 -10.44
C ASN A 74 16.85 -0.98 -10.36
N TRP A 75 16.34 -1.34 -9.17
CA TRP A 75 15.71 -2.66 -8.93
C TRP A 75 14.60 -3.00 -9.92
N LYS A 76 13.82 -2.01 -10.38
CA LYS A 76 12.76 -2.22 -11.40
C LYS A 76 13.33 -2.65 -12.76
N LYS A 77 14.45 -2.08 -13.19
CA LYS A 77 15.13 -2.46 -14.44
C LYS A 77 15.77 -3.84 -14.30
N GLU A 78 16.37 -4.12 -13.15
CA GLU A 78 16.97 -5.42 -12.84
C GLU A 78 15.90 -6.52 -12.80
N LEU A 79 14.73 -6.25 -12.20
CA LEU A 79 13.58 -7.15 -12.18
C LEU A 79 13.07 -7.43 -13.60
N ALA A 80 12.89 -6.39 -14.43
CA ALA A 80 12.44 -6.55 -15.81
C ALA A 80 13.36 -7.44 -16.66
N ASN A 81 14.64 -7.50 -16.31
CA ASN A 81 15.65 -8.31 -17.00
C ASN A 81 15.88 -9.69 -16.35
N ASN A 82 15.15 -10.03 -15.28
CA ASN A 82 15.31 -11.29 -14.55
C ASN A 82 14.06 -12.17 -14.68
N PRO A 83 14.05 -13.15 -15.62
CA PRO A 83 12.88 -14.00 -15.86
C PRO A 83 12.57 -14.96 -14.69
N ASP A 84 13.54 -15.23 -13.82
CA ASP A 84 13.38 -16.14 -12.67
C ASP A 84 12.78 -15.44 -11.44
N CYS A 85 12.72 -14.10 -11.45
CA CYS A 85 12.15 -13.33 -10.36
C CYS A 85 10.69 -12.97 -10.67
N PRO A 86 9.70 -13.41 -9.86
CA PRO A 86 8.31 -13.10 -10.15
C PRO A 86 8.04 -11.60 -9.98
N GLN A 87 7.22 -11.06 -10.87
CA GLN A 87 6.85 -9.65 -10.91
C GLN A 87 5.33 -9.49 -10.92
N MET A 88 4.86 -8.38 -10.36
CA MET A 88 3.46 -8.01 -10.34
C MET A 88 3.30 -6.50 -10.10
N CYS A 89 2.18 -5.93 -10.53
CA CYS A 89 1.76 -4.57 -10.18
C CYS A 89 0.34 -4.55 -9.57
N ALA A 90 0.16 -3.76 -8.51
CA ALA A 90 -1.12 -3.53 -7.87
C ALA A 90 -1.69 -2.19 -8.35
N TYR A 91 -2.72 -2.23 -9.17
CA TYR A 91 -3.42 -1.07 -9.69
C TYR A 91 -4.57 -0.69 -8.76
N LYS A 92 -4.28 0.17 -7.78
CA LYS A 92 -5.25 0.63 -6.78
C LYS A 92 -5.94 1.92 -7.24
N LEU A 93 -7.17 1.81 -7.74
CA LEU A 93 -8.01 2.97 -8.07
C LEU A 93 -8.71 3.45 -6.80
N VAL A 94 -8.31 4.63 -6.32
CA VAL A 94 -8.86 5.26 -5.12
C VAL A 94 -9.84 6.35 -5.52
N THR A 95 -11.12 6.12 -5.21
CA THR A 95 -12.19 7.11 -5.39
C THR A 95 -12.65 7.62 -4.04
N ILE A 96 -12.59 8.93 -3.82
CA ILE A 96 -13.04 9.56 -2.58
C ILE A 96 -14.14 10.55 -2.93
N LYS A 97 -15.20 10.54 -2.13
CA LYS A 97 -16.24 11.57 -2.13
C LYS A 97 -16.35 12.13 -0.73
N PHE A 98 -16.27 13.44 -0.60
CA PHE A 98 -16.56 14.15 0.65
C PHE A 98 -17.34 15.43 0.36
N LYS A 99 -18.67 15.35 0.42
CA LYS A 99 -19.55 16.49 0.15
C LYS A 99 -19.81 17.29 1.42
N TRP A 100 -18.99 18.31 1.65
CA TRP A 100 -19.17 19.29 2.71
C TRP A 100 -18.80 20.68 2.20
N TRP A 101 -19.73 21.63 2.35
CA TRP A 101 -19.53 23.01 1.91
C TRP A 101 -18.29 23.66 2.56
N GLY A 102 -17.35 24.12 1.75
CA GLY A 102 -16.11 24.76 2.20
C GLY A 102 -14.98 23.81 2.61
N LEU A 103 -15.22 22.49 2.68
CA LEU A 103 -14.21 21.52 3.11
C LEU A 103 -13.92 20.39 2.10
N GLN A 104 -14.76 20.22 1.08
CA GLN A 104 -14.66 19.13 0.10
C GLN A 104 -13.23 18.87 -0.40
N SER A 105 -12.66 19.78 -1.18
CA SER A 105 -11.35 19.55 -1.80
C SER A 105 -10.22 19.40 -0.79
N LYS A 106 -10.30 20.08 0.36
CA LYS A 106 -9.28 19.96 1.42
C LYS A 106 -9.27 18.54 2.00
N VAL A 107 -10.45 18.00 2.30
CA VAL A 107 -10.58 16.66 2.90
C VAL A 107 -10.31 15.57 1.88
N GLU A 108 -10.81 15.68 0.64
CA GLU A 108 -10.54 14.70 -0.43
C GLU A 108 -9.03 14.58 -0.70
N ASN A 109 -8.33 15.71 -0.84
CA ASN A 109 -6.88 15.73 -1.03
C ASN A 109 -6.11 15.20 0.20
N PHE A 110 -6.57 15.50 1.40
CA PHE A 110 -5.98 14.97 2.63
C PHE A 110 -6.07 13.44 2.66
N ILE A 111 -7.25 12.88 2.38
CA ILE A 111 -7.46 11.42 2.36
C ILE A 111 -6.61 10.78 1.26
N GLN A 112 -6.54 11.34 0.04
CA GLN A 112 -5.66 10.81 -1.02
C GLN A 112 -4.19 10.72 -0.56
N LYS A 113 -3.70 11.75 0.15
CA LYS A 113 -2.33 11.75 0.71
C LYS A 113 -2.16 10.67 1.77
N GLN A 114 -3.16 10.46 2.63
CA GLN A 114 -3.10 9.40 3.66
C GLN A 114 -3.15 8.01 3.02
N GLU A 115 -3.98 7.77 2.01
CA GLU A 115 -4.02 6.49 1.27
C GLU A 115 -2.68 6.20 0.60
N LYS A 116 -2.06 7.19 -0.06
CA LYS A 116 -0.71 7.04 -0.61
C LYS A 116 0.31 6.67 0.48
N ARG A 117 0.30 7.37 1.61
CA ARG A 117 1.19 7.10 2.76
C ARG A 117 0.99 5.68 3.30
N ILE A 118 -0.26 5.24 3.46
CA ILE A 118 -0.63 3.88 3.90
C ILE A 118 -0.09 2.85 2.91
N PHE A 119 -0.33 3.02 1.61
CA PHE A 119 0.16 2.08 0.60
C PHE A 119 1.69 2.02 0.56
N THR A 120 2.39 3.14 0.64
CA THR A 120 3.85 3.16 0.68
C THR A 120 4.38 2.35 1.87
N ASN A 121 3.91 2.64 3.08
CA ASN A 121 4.40 1.98 4.28
C ASN A 121 4.00 0.50 4.33
N PHE A 122 2.76 0.18 3.94
CA PHE A 122 2.25 -1.19 3.90
C PHE A 122 3.08 -2.08 2.97
N HIS A 123 3.36 -1.66 1.73
CA HIS A 123 4.09 -2.51 0.79
C HIS A 123 5.57 -2.63 1.13
N ARG A 124 6.17 -1.61 1.78
CA ARG A 124 7.51 -1.71 2.35
C ARG A 124 7.58 -2.78 3.44
N GLN A 125 6.65 -2.75 4.39
CA GLN A 125 6.51 -3.77 5.43
C GLN A 125 6.25 -5.16 4.84
N LEU A 126 5.33 -5.26 3.89
CA LEU A 126 5.00 -6.52 3.22
C LEU A 126 6.24 -7.17 2.60
N PHE A 127 7.08 -6.39 1.91
CA PHE A 127 8.34 -6.89 1.36
C PHE A 127 9.34 -7.32 2.45
N CYS A 128 9.59 -6.46 3.44
CA CYS A 128 10.53 -6.76 4.53
C CYS A 128 10.06 -7.91 5.44
N TRP A 129 8.78 -8.27 5.40
CA TRP A 129 8.23 -9.39 6.16
C TRP A 129 8.07 -10.65 5.33
N ILE A 130 8.59 -10.71 4.09
CA ILE A 130 8.46 -11.89 3.21
C ILE A 130 8.85 -13.20 3.90
N ASP A 131 9.93 -13.21 4.68
CA ASP A 131 10.37 -14.42 5.40
C ASP A 131 9.36 -14.91 6.45
N LYS A 132 8.46 -14.04 6.92
CA LYS A 132 7.41 -14.36 7.90
C LYS A 132 6.17 -14.96 7.24
N TRP A 133 5.88 -14.63 5.99
CA TRP A 133 4.62 -15.02 5.34
C TRP A 133 4.76 -15.91 4.10
N ILE A 134 5.94 -16.01 3.48
CA ILE A 134 6.12 -16.69 2.18
C ILE A 134 5.76 -18.18 2.20
N ASP A 135 5.90 -18.84 3.35
CA ASP A 135 5.59 -20.27 3.53
C ASP A 135 4.20 -20.50 4.14
N LEU A 136 3.42 -19.45 4.38
CA LEU A 136 2.07 -19.60 4.94
C LEU A 136 1.11 -20.11 3.87
N THR A 137 0.29 -21.08 4.25
CA THR A 137 -0.84 -21.51 3.44
C THR A 137 -2.04 -20.60 3.65
N MET A 138 -3.02 -20.63 2.75
CA MET A 138 -4.28 -19.90 2.95
C MET A 138 -5.05 -20.37 4.19
N GLU A 139 -4.86 -21.60 4.64
CA GLU A 139 -5.43 -22.09 5.89
C GLU A 139 -4.78 -21.42 7.11
N ASP A 140 -3.45 -21.25 7.09
CA ASP A 140 -2.74 -20.53 8.14
C ASP A 140 -3.18 -19.07 8.20
N ILE A 141 -3.37 -18.42 7.05
CA ILE A 141 -3.88 -17.04 6.98
C ILE A 141 -5.26 -16.94 7.64
N ARG A 142 -6.21 -17.83 7.31
CA ARG A 142 -7.55 -17.82 7.92
C ARG A 142 -7.51 -17.99 9.44
N ARG A 143 -6.66 -18.90 9.94
CA ARG A 143 -6.46 -19.08 11.38
C ARG A 143 -5.89 -17.81 12.03
N MET A 144 -4.89 -17.19 11.40
CA MET A 144 -4.31 -15.94 11.89
C MET A 144 -5.32 -14.77 11.86
N GLU A 145 -6.20 -14.71 10.88
CA GLU A 145 -7.29 -13.72 10.82
C GLU A 145 -8.23 -13.85 12.04
N ASP A 146 -8.64 -15.08 12.36
CA ASP A 146 -9.51 -15.36 13.52
C ASP A 146 -8.84 -15.00 14.87
N GLU A 147 -7.55 -15.28 15.01
CA GLU A 147 -6.76 -14.93 16.19
C GLU A 147 -6.58 -13.41 16.29
N THR A 148 -6.16 -12.77 15.19
CA THR A 148 -5.93 -11.33 15.10
C THR A 148 -7.21 -10.55 15.39
N GLN A 149 -8.37 -11.02 14.95
CA GLN A 149 -9.66 -10.39 15.26
C GLN A 149 -9.89 -10.27 16.78
N LYS A 150 -9.65 -11.35 17.52
CA LYS A 150 -9.84 -11.39 18.99
C LYS A 150 -8.83 -10.50 19.72
N GLU A 151 -7.58 -10.52 19.26
CA GLU A 151 -6.51 -9.68 19.80
C GLU A 151 -6.79 -8.19 19.58
N LEU A 152 -7.17 -7.81 18.35
CA LEU A 152 -7.53 -6.43 18.00
C LEU A 152 -8.70 -5.92 18.82
N GLU A 153 -9.72 -6.76 19.07
CA GLU A 153 -10.86 -6.37 19.91
C GLU A 153 -10.42 -6.10 21.36
N THR A 154 -9.53 -6.94 21.88
CA THR A 154 -8.97 -6.79 23.23
C THR A 154 -8.10 -5.53 23.33
N MET A 155 -7.22 -5.31 22.36
CA MET A 155 -6.34 -4.14 22.30
C MET A 155 -7.13 -2.84 22.14
N ARG A 156 -8.20 -2.84 21.35
CA ARG A 156 -9.09 -1.67 21.22
C ARG A 156 -9.76 -1.30 22.56
N LYS A 157 -10.11 -2.30 23.38
CA LYS A 157 -10.79 -2.09 24.67
C LYS A 157 -9.83 -1.72 25.81
N LYS A 158 -8.59 -2.22 25.79
CA LYS A 158 -7.67 -2.18 26.94
C LYS A 158 -6.32 -1.52 26.65
N GLY A 159 -5.93 -1.38 25.39
CA GLY A 159 -4.62 -0.87 24.98
C GLY A 159 -4.55 0.65 24.97
N SER A 160 -3.32 1.18 24.91
CA SER A 160 -3.07 2.60 24.67
C SER A 160 -3.10 2.93 23.17
N VAL A 161 -3.35 4.20 22.85
CA VAL A 161 -3.21 4.72 21.47
C VAL A 161 -1.78 4.48 20.99
N ARG A 162 -1.64 3.96 19.77
CA ARG A 162 -0.37 3.61 19.13
C ARG A 162 -0.50 3.65 17.60
N GLY A 163 0.64 3.60 16.91
CA GLY A 163 0.69 3.60 15.45
C GLY A 163 0.80 4.98 14.85
N THR A 164 0.43 5.11 13.58
CA THR A 164 0.61 6.35 12.81
C THR A 164 -0.39 7.42 13.24
N SER A 165 0.12 8.60 13.59
CA SER A 165 -0.69 9.80 13.71
C SER A 165 -0.82 10.49 12.35
N ALA A 166 -2.03 10.94 12.01
CA ALA A 166 -2.21 11.94 10.98
C ALA A 166 -1.69 13.25 11.57
N ALA A 167 -0.54 13.74 11.12
CA ALA A 167 -0.06 15.06 11.52
C ALA A 167 -1.07 16.12 11.06
N ASP A 168 -1.32 17.11 11.92
CA ASP A 168 -2.18 18.24 11.62
C ASP A 168 -1.64 19.01 10.39
N VAL A 169 -2.54 19.36 9.46
CA VAL A 169 -2.27 20.25 8.32
C VAL A 169 -2.06 21.67 8.80
#